data_AF-A0A318JLE2-F1
#
_entry.id   AF-A0A318JLE2-F1
#
_cell.length_a   1.000
_cell.length_b   1.000
_cell.length_c   1.000
_cell.angle_alpha   90.00
_cell.angle_beta   90.00
_cell.angle_gamma   90.00
#
_symmetry.space_group_name_H-M   'P 1'
#
loop_
_entity.id
_entity.type
_entity.pdbx_description
1 polymer ?
#
loop_
_entity_poly.entity_id
_entity_poly.type
_entity_poly.pdbx_seq_one_letter_code
_entity_poly.pdbx_strand_id
1 'polypeptide(L)'
;MIVLIAGVILLFFAVQLVDGFKFFSTWLSCRLFPNNAQIQRLAPYLLIAVTILCGYLLEDSSLISTFLVAILFAILASLGGIFLSSNAEKSVKRANELQRLADIKHAAEIYQRYIAAPWLLNNYDFRKEFEQYWSWSSIRAEVISTWRRGSKRCNGCGTLIRGKKIHVDHIKPRSKYPDLIYLKSNLQVLCNKCNMYKHNYDGEDWRDVIADRKMAHAKRRRNRSQRTG
;
A
#
# COMPACT_ATOMS: atom_id res chain seq x y z
N MET A 1 -16.93 61.42 -9.67
CA MET A 1 -15.94 60.90 -8.70
C MET A 1 -16.59 60.12 -7.55
N ILE A 2 -17.59 60.68 -6.85
CA ILE A 2 -18.24 60.02 -5.70
C ILE A 2 -18.88 58.66 -6.05
N VAL A 3 -19.52 58.54 -7.22
CA VAL A 3 -20.14 57.28 -7.70
C VAL A 3 -19.12 56.18 -7.97
N LEU A 4 -17.93 56.54 -8.50
CA LEU A 4 -16.86 55.59 -8.76
C LEU A 4 -16.24 55.07 -7.44
N ILE A 5 -16.06 55.94 -6.46
CA ILE A 5 -15.52 55.58 -5.14
C ILE A 5 -16.51 54.67 -4.39
N ALA A 6 -17.82 54.99 -4.44
CA ALA A 6 -18.86 54.14 -3.86
C ALA A 6 -18.91 52.75 -4.54
N GLY A 7 -18.74 52.68 -5.86
CA GLY A 7 -18.68 51.43 -6.61
C GLY A 7 -17.50 50.55 -6.21
N VAL A 8 -16.30 51.13 -6.04
CA VAL A 8 -15.09 50.39 -5.63
C VAL A 8 -15.19 49.90 -4.19
N ILE A 9 -15.75 50.70 -3.27
CA ILE A 9 -15.96 50.30 -1.87
C ILE A 9 -16.98 49.15 -1.79
N LEU A 10 -18.09 49.23 -2.54
CA LEU A 10 -19.07 48.14 -2.61
C LEU A 10 -18.47 46.86 -3.21
N LEU A 11 -17.62 46.97 -4.23
CA LEU A 11 -16.91 45.81 -4.79
C LEU A 11 -15.94 45.19 -3.77
N PHE A 12 -15.22 46.01 -3.01
CA PHE A 12 -14.28 45.53 -2.00
C PHE A 12 -15.01 44.82 -0.85
N PHE A 13 -16.13 45.36 -0.37
CA PHE A 13 -16.97 44.68 0.62
C PHE A 13 -17.64 43.43 0.07
N ALA A 14 -18.06 43.42 -1.20
CA ALA A 14 -18.61 42.23 -1.85
C ALA A 14 -17.57 41.11 -1.96
N VAL A 15 -16.30 41.43 -2.27
CA VAL A 15 -15.21 40.44 -2.32
C VAL A 15 -14.91 39.86 -0.93
N GLN A 16 -14.85 40.71 0.10
CA GLN A 16 -14.66 40.26 1.49
C GLN A 16 -15.82 39.39 1.99
N LEU A 17 -17.06 39.71 1.59
CA LEU A 17 -18.23 38.89 1.88
C LEU A 17 -18.20 37.55 1.13
N VAL A 18 -17.74 37.51 -0.12
CA VAL A 18 -17.61 36.27 -0.90
C VAL A 18 -16.61 35.31 -0.26
N ASP A 19 -15.47 35.80 0.23
CA ASP A 19 -14.48 34.95 0.87
C ASP A 19 -14.89 34.51 2.28
N GLY A 20 -15.56 35.39 3.05
CA GLY A 20 -16.21 35.02 4.30
C GLY A 20 -17.33 33.99 4.10
N PHE A 21 -18.10 34.11 3.01
CA PHE A 21 -19.17 33.18 2.65
C PHE A 21 -18.62 31.83 2.18
N LYS A 22 -17.48 31.79 1.47
CA LYS A 22 -16.79 30.53 1.15
C LYS A 22 -16.38 29.79 2.42
N PHE A 23 -15.83 30.49 3.42
CA PHE A 23 -15.46 29.87 4.69
C PHE A 23 -16.70 29.39 5.47
N PHE A 24 -17.75 30.21 5.57
CA PHE A 24 -18.98 29.85 6.28
C PHE A 24 -19.75 28.73 5.57
N SER A 25 -19.89 28.76 4.25
CA SER A 25 -20.57 27.71 3.48
C SER A 25 -19.83 26.38 3.56
N THR A 26 -18.49 26.38 3.52
CA THR A 26 -17.67 25.18 3.71
C THR A 26 -17.77 24.65 5.14
N TRP A 27 -17.80 25.54 6.15
CA TRP A 27 -18.00 25.16 7.55
C TRP A 27 -19.42 24.61 7.79
N LEU A 28 -20.46 25.27 7.27
CA LEU A 28 -21.87 24.92 7.46
C LEU A 28 -22.22 23.59 6.76
N SER A 29 -21.70 23.38 5.55
CA SER A 29 -21.89 22.12 4.81
C SER A 29 -21.18 20.94 5.49
N CYS A 30 -20.00 21.15 6.08
CA CYS A 30 -19.32 20.14 6.89
C CYS A 30 -20.00 19.86 8.25
N ARG A 31 -20.69 20.84 8.85
CA ARG A 31 -21.28 20.74 10.19
C ARG A 31 -22.73 20.23 10.20
N LEU A 32 -23.57 20.69 9.26
CA LEU A 32 -24.99 20.34 9.26
C LEU A 32 -25.31 19.03 8.54
N PHE A 33 -24.45 18.60 7.60
CA PHE A 33 -24.78 17.46 6.72
C PHE A 33 -23.60 16.52 6.46
N PRO A 34 -23.15 15.78 7.50
CA PRO A 34 -21.98 14.92 7.40
C PRO A 34 -22.16 13.71 6.47
N ASN A 35 -23.40 13.32 6.13
CA ASN A 35 -23.70 12.21 5.22
C ASN A 35 -24.44 12.70 3.96
N ASN A 36 -23.67 12.83 2.90
CA ASN A 36 -23.90 13.67 1.73
C ASN A 36 -24.96 13.16 0.71
N ALA A 37 -25.52 11.95 0.86
CA ALA A 37 -26.32 11.32 -0.21
C ALA A 37 -27.66 12.02 -0.50
N GLN A 38 -28.32 12.62 0.50
CA GLN A 38 -29.60 13.30 0.29
C GLN A 38 -29.45 14.71 -0.29
N ILE A 39 -28.42 15.46 0.11
CA ILE A 39 -28.13 16.79 -0.47
C ILE A 39 -27.77 16.67 -1.95
N GLN A 40 -26.99 15.65 -2.32
CA GLN A 40 -26.66 15.39 -3.72
C GLN A 40 -27.92 15.14 -4.58
N ARG A 41 -28.99 14.57 -4.01
CA ARG A 41 -30.28 14.37 -4.72
C ARG A 41 -31.13 15.64 -4.79
N LEU A 42 -31.03 16.51 -3.80
CA LEU A 42 -31.84 17.73 -3.70
C LEU A 42 -31.20 18.94 -4.41
N ALA A 43 -29.89 18.93 -4.62
CA ALA A 43 -29.13 19.98 -5.30
C ALA A 43 -29.72 20.44 -6.66
N PRO A 44 -30.15 19.56 -7.60
CA PRO A 44 -30.73 20.02 -8.86
C PRO A 44 -32.07 20.74 -8.67
N TYR A 45 -32.88 20.33 -7.70
CA TYR A 45 -34.16 21.00 -7.40
C TYR A 45 -33.96 22.36 -6.76
N LEU A 46 -32.95 22.49 -5.89
CA LEU A 46 -32.53 23.76 -5.31
C LEU A 46 -32.02 24.71 -6.41
N LEU A 47 -31.21 24.22 -7.35
CA LEU A 47 -30.73 25.02 -8.49
C LEU A 47 -31.90 25.53 -9.35
N ILE A 48 -32.89 24.68 -9.64
CA ILE A 48 -34.10 25.05 -10.39
C ILE A 48 -34.92 26.10 -9.64
N ALA A 49 -35.21 25.88 -8.35
CA ALA A 49 -35.98 26.83 -7.52
C ALA A 49 -35.28 28.20 -7.43
N VAL A 50 -33.97 28.19 -7.29
CA VAL A 50 -33.11 29.36 -7.28
C VAL A 50 -33.14 30.11 -8.62
N THR A 51 -33.11 29.38 -9.74
CA THR A 51 -33.18 29.97 -11.10
C THR A 51 -34.54 30.64 -11.34
N ILE A 52 -35.62 29.99 -10.89
CA ILE A 52 -36.98 30.54 -10.96
C ILE A 52 -37.08 31.82 -10.12
N LEU A 53 -36.56 31.81 -8.88
CA LEU A 53 -36.57 32.97 -7.99
C LEU A 53 -35.76 34.16 -8.57
N CYS A 54 -34.62 33.87 -9.22
CA CYS A 54 -33.86 34.87 -9.96
C CYS A 54 -34.68 35.52 -11.09
N GLY A 55 -35.46 34.73 -11.83
CA GLY A 55 -36.33 35.24 -12.90
C GLY A 55 -37.34 36.27 -12.38
N TYR A 56 -37.99 35.96 -11.24
CA TYR A 56 -38.92 36.89 -10.59
C TYR A 56 -38.23 38.16 -10.07
N LEU A 57 -37.01 38.04 -9.55
CA LEU A 57 -36.27 39.20 -9.05
C LEU A 57 -35.81 40.13 -10.19
N LEU A 58 -35.45 39.59 -11.35
CA LEU A 58 -34.95 40.36 -12.50
C LEU A 58 -36.02 41.25 -13.17
N GLU A 59 -37.31 41.03 -12.91
CA GLU A 59 -38.39 41.93 -13.36
C GLU A 59 -38.42 43.25 -12.55
N ASP A 60 -37.86 43.25 -11.35
CA ASP A 60 -37.70 44.44 -10.51
C ASP A 60 -36.31 45.08 -10.71
N SER A 61 -36.25 46.23 -11.37
CA SER A 61 -35.01 47.01 -11.65
C SER A 61 -34.33 47.62 -10.41
N SER A 62 -34.65 47.15 -9.20
CA SER A 62 -34.09 47.69 -7.97
C SER A 62 -32.64 47.23 -7.78
N LEU A 63 -31.80 48.11 -7.20
CA LEU A 63 -30.42 47.78 -6.86
C LEU A 63 -30.36 46.51 -5.97
N ILE A 64 -31.32 46.37 -5.05
CA ILE A 64 -31.42 45.23 -4.12
C ILE A 64 -31.60 43.90 -4.87
N SER A 65 -32.46 43.87 -5.90
CA SER A 65 -32.68 42.67 -6.71
C SER A 65 -31.37 42.19 -7.36
N THR A 66 -30.63 43.09 -8.01
CA THR A 66 -29.37 42.74 -8.68
C THR A 66 -28.31 42.20 -7.71
N PHE A 67 -28.21 42.77 -6.50
CA PHE A 67 -27.33 42.29 -5.44
C PHE A 67 -27.73 40.89 -4.96
N LEU A 68 -29.01 40.61 -4.79
CA LEU A 68 -29.50 39.29 -4.37
C LEU A 68 -29.20 38.21 -5.43
N VAL A 69 -29.42 38.53 -6.71
CA VAL A 69 -29.07 37.65 -7.83
C VAL A 69 -27.57 37.34 -7.85
N ALA A 70 -26.71 38.36 -7.67
CA ALA A 70 -25.26 38.16 -7.64
C ALA A 70 -24.79 37.27 -6.49
N ILE A 71 -25.34 37.46 -5.28
CA ILE A 71 -25.06 36.60 -4.12
C ILE A 71 -25.47 35.16 -4.44
N LEU A 72 -26.66 34.97 -5.00
CA LEU A 72 -27.20 33.66 -5.31
C LEU A 72 -26.33 32.88 -6.32
N PHE A 73 -25.85 33.55 -7.38
CA PHE A 73 -24.88 32.97 -8.31
C PHE A 73 -23.58 32.59 -7.63
N ALA A 74 -23.04 33.41 -6.72
CA ALA A 74 -21.83 33.10 -5.98
C ALA A 74 -22.00 31.87 -5.06
N ILE A 75 -23.16 31.72 -4.43
CA ILE A 75 -23.52 30.55 -3.62
C ILE A 75 -23.56 29.30 -4.51
N LEU A 76 -24.26 29.37 -5.64
CA LEU A 76 -24.39 28.25 -6.57
C LEU A 76 -23.03 27.82 -7.14
N ALA A 77 -22.18 28.77 -7.54
CA ALA A 77 -20.83 28.48 -8.02
C ALA A 77 -19.97 27.80 -6.94
N SER A 78 -20.07 28.27 -5.70
CA SER A 78 -19.33 27.71 -4.56
C SER A 78 -19.79 26.28 -4.23
N LEU A 79 -21.10 26.04 -4.17
CA LEU A 79 -21.67 24.71 -3.94
C LEU A 79 -21.37 23.74 -5.08
N GLY A 80 -21.42 24.20 -6.33
CA GLY A 80 -21.02 23.44 -7.52
C GLY A 80 -19.56 22.99 -7.45
N GLY A 81 -18.66 23.89 -7.05
CA GLY A 81 -17.24 23.57 -6.84
C GLY A 81 -17.00 22.49 -5.78
N ILE A 82 -17.71 22.56 -4.63
CA ILE A 82 -17.60 21.56 -3.55
C ILE A 82 -18.15 20.19 -3.99
N PHE A 83 -19.26 20.16 -4.73
CA PHE A 83 -19.84 18.91 -5.22
C PHE A 83 -18.93 18.23 -6.26
N LEU A 84 -18.37 19.00 -7.20
CA LEU A 84 -17.44 18.49 -8.20
C LEU A 84 -16.15 17.96 -7.55
N SER A 85 -15.58 18.68 -6.58
CA SER A 85 -14.37 18.23 -5.88
C SER A 85 -14.61 16.96 -5.06
N SER A 86 -15.75 16.86 -4.36
CA SER A 86 -16.14 15.65 -3.62
C SER A 86 -16.32 14.44 -4.54
N ASN A 87 -16.96 14.61 -5.70
CA ASN A 87 -17.16 13.52 -6.64
C ASN A 87 -15.85 13.12 -7.33
N ALA A 88 -14.97 14.08 -7.62
CA ALA A 88 -13.62 13.80 -8.13
C ALA A 88 -12.78 13.02 -7.10
N GLU A 89 -12.85 13.39 -5.82
CA GLU A 89 -12.15 12.65 -4.77
C GLU A 89 -12.67 11.20 -4.64
N LYS A 90 -13.99 11.02 -4.70
CA LYS A 90 -14.62 9.68 -4.69
C LYS A 90 -14.23 8.86 -5.92
N SER A 91 -14.16 9.46 -7.11
CA SER A 91 -13.79 8.75 -8.33
C SER A 91 -12.32 8.31 -8.30
N VAL A 92 -11.42 9.17 -7.84
CA VAL A 92 -10.00 8.84 -7.61
C VAL A 92 -9.85 7.71 -6.60
N LYS A 93 -10.56 7.78 -5.47
CA LYS A 93 -10.56 6.70 -4.46
C LYS A 93 -11.03 5.37 -5.06
N ARG A 94 -12.10 5.37 -5.85
CA ARG A 94 -12.60 4.18 -6.54
C ARG A 94 -11.59 3.63 -7.55
N ALA A 95 -10.94 4.50 -8.32
CA ALA A 95 -9.91 4.10 -9.29
C ALA A 95 -8.71 3.44 -8.60
N ASN A 96 -8.24 4.03 -7.49
CA ASN A 96 -7.14 3.46 -6.69
C ASN A 96 -7.50 2.09 -6.10
N GLU A 97 -8.73 1.91 -5.62
CA GLU A 97 -9.19 0.61 -5.12
C GLU A 97 -9.30 -0.44 -6.25
N LEU A 98 -9.80 -0.06 -7.43
CA LEU A 98 -9.82 -0.95 -8.59
C LEU A 98 -8.40 -1.36 -9.02
N GLN A 99 -7.45 -0.43 -9.03
CA GLN A 99 -6.05 -0.73 -9.31
C GLN A 99 -5.47 -1.69 -8.28
N ARG A 100 -5.71 -1.45 -6.99
CA ARG A 100 -5.27 -2.33 -5.91
C ARG A 100 -5.82 -3.75 -6.05
N LEU A 101 -7.10 -3.89 -6.42
CA LEU A 101 -7.72 -5.19 -6.65
C LEU A 101 -7.10 -5.90 -7.87
N ALA A 102 -6.78 -5.16 -8.93
CA ALA A 102 -6.07 -5.70 -10.09
C ALA A 102 -4.66 -6.18 -9.70
N ASP A 103 -3.92 -5.41 -8.91
CA ASP A 103 -2.59 -5.78 -8.43
C ASP A 103 -2.63 -7.05 -7.56
N ILE A 104 -3.63 -7.17 -6.67
CA ILE A 104 -3.84 -8.38 -5.85
C ILE A 104 -4.13 -9.59 -6.73
N LYS A 105 -4.99 -9.43 -7.74
CA LYS A 105 -5.32 -10.50 -8.68
C LYS A 105 -4.09 -10.95 -9.46
N HIS A 106 -3.32 -10.00 -9.99
CA HIS A 106 -2.09 -10.28 -10.73
C HIS A 106 -1.04 -10.98 -9.85
N ALA A 107 -0.84 -10.50 -8.62
CA ALA A 107 0.06 -11.14 -7.65
C ALA A 107 -0.32 -12.60 -7.37
N ALA A 108 -1.63 -12.89 -7.28
CA ALA A 108 -2.14 -14.24 -7.10
C ALA A 108 -1.89 -15.12 -8.34
N GLU A 109 -2.14 -14.61 -9.54
CA GLU A 109 -1.88 -15.32 -10.81
C GLU A 109 -0.39 -15.68 -10.97
N ILE A 110 0.51 -14.72 -10.71
CA ILE A 110 1.96 -14.95 -10.71
C ILE A 110 2.36 -16.02 -9.70
N TYR A 111 1.77 -16.00 -8.50
CA TYR A 111 2.04 -17.01 -7.49
C TYR A 111 1.55 -18.40 -7.89
N GLN A 112 0.39 -18.51 -8.54
CA GLN A 112 -0.11 -19.79 -9.07
C GLN A 112 0.81 -20.34 -10.17
N ARG A 113 1.28 -19.49 -11.08
CA ARG A 113 2.28 -19.87 -12.10
C ARG A 113 3.56 -20.38 -11.46
N TYR A 114 4.05 -19.70 -10.43
CA TYR A 114 5.21 -20.15 -9.65
C TYR A 114 4.98 -21.53 -8.99
N ILE A 115 3.81 -21.79 -8.41
CA ILE A 115 3.50 -23.10 -7.84
C ILE A 115 3.48 -24.19 -8.92
N ALA A 116 2.83 -23.91 -10.05
CA ALA A 116 2.68 -24.87 -11.15
C ALA A 116 4.01 -25.18 -11.85
N ALA A 117 4.85 -24.16 -12.03
CA ALA A 117 6.13 -24.27 -12.72
C ALA A 117 7.21 -23.44 -12.01
N PRO A 118 7.78 -23.93 -10.88
CA PRO A 118 8.76 -23.17 -10.10
C PRO A 118 10.01 -22.78 -10.90
N TRP A 119 10.39 -23.59 -11.89
CA TRP A 119 11.55 -23.34 -12.76
C TRP A 119 11.40 -22.09 -13.63
N LEU A 120 10.19 -21.50 -13.73
CA LEU A 120 10.01 -20.18 -14.37
C LEU A 120 10.87 -19.10 -13.72
N LEU A 121 11.26 -19.28 -12.45
CA LEU A 121 12.19 -18.38 -11.79
C LEU A 121 13.58 -18.32 -12.45
N ASN A 122 13.95 -19.25 -13.32
CA ASN A 122 15.19 -19.17 -14.10
C ASN A 122 15.11 -18.12 -15.23
N ASN A 123 13.90 -17.73 -15.65
CA ASN A 123 13.70 -16.64 -16.59
C ASN A 123 13.80 -15.29 -15.85
N TYR A 124 14.64 -14.39 -16.37
CA TYR A 124 14.90 -13.10 -15.75
C TYR A 124 13.65 -12.22 -15.61
N ASP A 125 12.83 -12.13 -16.65
CA ASP A 125 11.64 -11.28 -16.67
C ASP A 125 10.59 -11.78 -15.67
N PHE A 126 10.31 -13.09 -15.67
CA PHE A 126 9.38 -13.68 -14.72
C PHE A 126 9.87 -13.52 -13.28
N ARG A 127 11.17 -13.72 -13.01
CA ARG A 127 11.75 -13.52 -11.69
C ARG A 127 11.62 -12.07 -11.23
N LYS A 128 11.92 -11.10 -12.10
CA LYS A 128 11.81 -9.67 -11.80
C LYS A 128 10.36 -9.28 -11.51
N GLU A 129 9.40 -9.82 -12.25
CA GLU A 129 7.97 -9.63 -12.00
C GLU A 129 7.55 -10.27 -10.67
N PHE A 130 7.97 -11.50 -10.39
CA PHE A 130 7.70 -12.18 -9.13
C PHE A 130 8.22 -11.41 -7.90
N GLU A 131 9.43 -10.85 -8.01
CA GLU A 131 10.08 -10.05 -6.95
C GLU A 131 9.30 -8.77 -6.58
N GLN A 132 8.49 -8.22 -7.49
CA GLN A 132 7.65 -7.05 -7.19
C GLN A 132 6.58 -7.35 -6.15
N TYR A 133 6.09 -8.60 -6.12
CA TYR A 133 4.98 -9.01 -5.26
C TYR A 133 5.42 -9.89 -4.09
N TRP A 134 6.52 -10.63 -4.24
CA TRP A 134 6.97 -11.63 -3.27
C TRP A 134 8.41 -11.39 -2.81
N SER A 135 8.54 -10.97 -1.55
CA SER A 135 9.85 -10.80 -0.93
C SER A 135 10.44 -12.11 -0.43
N TRP A 136 11.76 -12.12 -0.21
CA TRP A 136 12.45 -13.20 0.52
C TRP A 136 11.79 -13.51 1.87
N SER A 137 11.32 -12.48 2.59
CA SER A 137 10.65 -12.65 3.89
C SER A 137 9.35 -13.45 3.77
N SER A 138 8.59 -13.24 2.70
CA SER A 138 7.34 -13.97 2.43
C SER A 138 7.60 -15.45 2.16
N ILE A 139 8.54 -15.76 1.26
CA ILE A 139 8.92 -17.15 0.93
C ILE A 139 9.53 -17.84 2.15
N ARG A 140 10.40 -17.15 2.89
CA ARG A 140 10.98 -17.64 4.14
C ARG A 140 9.90 -17.98 5.17
N ALA A 141 8.90 -17.13 5.35
CA ALA A 141 7.81 -17.37 6.29
C ALA A 141 7.01 -18.63 5.91
N GLU A 142 6.77 -18.84 4.62
CA GLU A 142 6.05 -20.03 4.14
C GLU A 142 6.85 -21.32 4.33
N VAL A 143 8.15 -21.31 4.02
CA VAL A 143 9.05 -22.45 4.28
C VAL A 143 9.07 -22.79 5.76
N ILE A 144 9.17 -21.78 6.63
CA ILE A 144 9.13 -21.96 8.08
C ILE A 144 7.77 -22.53 8.52
N SER A 145 6.67 -22.00 8.01
CA SER A 145 5.31 -22.45 8.34
C SER A 145 5.11 -23.92 7.95
N THR A 146 5.52 -24.30 6.75
CA THR A 146 5.46 -25.69 6.24
C THR A 146 6.33 -26.62 7.08
N TRP A 147 7.57 -26.23 7.36
CA TRP A 147 8.48 -27.01 8.21
C TRP A 147 7.97 -27.16 9.65
N ARG A 148 7.32 -26.13 10.21
CA ARG A 148 6.71 -26.17 11.56
C ARG A 148 5.52 -27.11 11.63
N ARG A 149 4.76 -27.29 10.54
CA ARG A 149 3.67 -28.27 10.45
C ARG A 149 4.19 -29.71 10.26
N GLY A 150 5.36 -29.87 9.64
CA GLY A 150 6.00 -31.15 9.39
C GLY A 150 7.01 -31.58 10.46
N SER A 151 8.24 -31.90 10.02
CA SER A 151 9.24 -32.62 10.83
C SER A 151 9.75 -31.86 12.06
N LYS A 152 9.77 -30.52 12.02
CA LYS A 152 10.42 -29.65 13.02
C LYS A 152 11.90 -30.01 13.27
N ARG A 153 12.55 -30.70 12.33
CA ARG A 153 13.92 -31.20 12.43
C ARG A 153 14.85 -30.48 11.47
N CYS A 154 16.10 -30.29 11.88
CA CYS A 154 17.14 -29.74 11.02
C CYS A 154 17.38 -30.65 9.81
N ASN A 155 17.34 -30.10 8.59
CA ASN A 155 17.62 -30.85 7.36
C ASN A 155 19.06 -31.37 7.27
N GLY A 156 20.00 -30.75 7.99
CA GLY A 156 21.41 -31.15 8.01
C GLY A 156 21.75 -32.21 9.05
N CYS A 157 21.15 -32.19 10.24
CA CYS A 157 21.53 -33.11 11.34
C CYS A 157 20.38 -33.88 11.98
N GLY A 158 19.15 -33.75 11.49
CA GLY A 158 17.99 -34.49 11.98
C GLY A 158 17.50 -34.12 13.39
N THR A 159 18.24 -33.29 14.13
CA THR A 159 17.86 -32.87 15.48
C THR A 159 16.60 -32.02 15.46
N LEU A 160 15.67 -32.29 16.39
CA LEU A 160 14.50 -31.45 16.62
C LEU A 160 14.94 -30.04 17.05
N ILE A 161 14.49 -29.02 16.35
CA ILE A 161 14.81 -27.63 16.69
C ILE A 161 13.71 -27.11 17.63
N ARG A 162 14.04 -26.99 18.92
CA ARG A 162 13.17 -26.38 19.94
C ARG A 162 13.52 -24.89 20.09
N GLY A 163 12.54 -24.00 19.97
CA GLY A 163 12.74 -22.55 20.22
C GLY A 163 13.19 -21.72 19.00
N LYS A 164 13.89 -20.60 19.27
CA LYS A 164 13.84 -19.38 18.44
C LYS A 164 14.88 -19.22 17.32
N LYS A 165 15.93 -20.04 17.18
CA LYS A 165 16.96 -19.82 16.13
C LYS A 165 16.94 -20.90 15.04
N ILE A 166 15.99 -20.75 14.12
CA ILE A 166 15.91 -21.48 12.85
C ILE A 166 16.45 -20.62 11.71
N HIS A 167 17.15 -21.25 10.78
CA HIS A 167 17.66 -20.60 9.58
C HIS A 167 17.06 -21.29 8.36
N VAL A 168 16.43 -20.52 7.48
CA VAL A 168 16.20 -20.97 6.10
C VAL A 168 17.45 -20.64 5.33
N ASP A 169 18.14 -21.66 4.86
CA ASP A 169 19.38 -21.59 4.09
C ASP A 169 19.16 -22.10 2.67
N HIS A 170 19.97 -21.64 1.73
CA HIS A 170 19.93 -22.11 0.34
C HIS A 170 20.89 -23.30 0.17
N ILE A 171 20.42 -24.43 -0.38
CA ILE A 171 21.25 -25.60 -0.71
C ILE A 171 22.41 -25.14 -1.63
N LYS A 172 22.06 -24.53 -2.76
CA LYS A 172 22.98 -23.78 -3.62
C LYS A 172 22.98 -22.31 -3.18
N PRO A 173 24.11 -21.77 -2.70
CA PRO A 173 24.17 -20.49 -2.01
C PRO A 173 23.79 -19.31 -2.91
N ARG A 174 23.04 -18.35 -2.34
CA ARG A 174 22.57 -17.14 -3.03
C ARG A 174 23.68 -16.40 -3.80
N SER A 175 24.88 -16.30 -3.23
CA SER A 175 25.97 -15.53 -3.83
C SER A 175 26.49 -16.11 -5.16
N LYS A 176 26.23 -17.40 -5.41
CA LYS A 176 26.65 -18.10 -6.64
C LYS A 176 25.46 -18.40 -7.56
N TYR A 177 24.26 -18.54 -6.99
CA TYR A 177 23.05 -18.95 -7.72
C TYR A 177 21.87 -18.02 -7.37
N PRO A 178 21.91 -16.75 -7.81
CA PRO A 178 20.85 -15.78 -7.52
C PRO A 178 19.48 -16.22 -8.10
N ASP A 179 19.53 -16.97 -9.18
CA ASP A 179 18.35 -17.48 -9.88
C ASP A 179 17.54 -18.49 -9.05
N LEU A 180 18.17 -19.09 -8.03
CA LEU A 180 17.56 -20.10 -7.19
C LEU A 180 17.08 -19.56 -5.83
N ILE A 181 17.01 -18.24 -5.65
CA ILE A 181 16.69 -17.60 -4.35
C ILE A 181 15.30 -17.98 -3.85
N TYR A 182 14.30 -17.99 -4.74
CA TYR A 182 12.89 -18.23 -4.39
C TYR A 182 12.42 -19.66 -4.68
N LEU A 183 13.28 -20.51 -5.23
CA LEU A 183 12.98 -21.91 -5.47
C LEU A 183 12.96 -22.67 -4.14
N LYS A 184 11.77 -23.04 -3.64
CA LYS A 184 11.59 -23.80 -2.39
C LYS A 184 12.40 -25.11 -2.37
N SER A 185 12.59 -25.75 -3.53
CA SER A 185 13.44 -26.95 -3.67
C SER A 185 14.92 -26.68 -3.36
N ASN A 186 15.38 -25.43 -3.53
CA ASN A 186 16.72 -24.98 -3.14
C ASN A 186 16.77 -24.45 -1.69
N LEU A 187 15.65 -24.46 -0.96
CA LEU A 187 15.59 -23.97 0.43
C LEU A 187 15.55 -25.12 1.43
N GLN A 188 16.19 -24.92 2.57
CA GLN A 188 16.23 -25.91 3.65
C GLN A 188 16.24 -25.24 5.01
N VAL A 189 15.73 -25.93 6.04
CA VAL A 189 15.70 -25.42 7.40
C VAL A 189 16.83 -26.05 8.22
N LEU A 190 17.76 -25.21 8.65
CA LEU A 190 18.93 -25.60 9.44
C LEU A 190 18.88 -25.01 10.85
N CYS A 191 19.44 -25.75 11.80
CA CYS A 191 19.79 -25.18 13.10
C CYS A 191 21.01 -24.25 12.94
N ASN A 192 21.20 -23.33 13.89
CA ASN A 192 22.31 -22.36 13.86
C ASN A 192 23.68 -23.01 13.59
N LYS A 193 23.96 -24.15 14.22
CA LYS A 193 25.23 -24.88 14.02
C LYS A 193 25.38 -25.38 12.59
N CYS A 194 24.36 -26.05 12.05
CA CYS A 194 24.43 -26.60 10.69
C CYS A 194 24.53 -25.49 9.64
N ASN A 195 23.79 -24.39 9.82
CA ASN A 195 23.89 -23.21 8.97
C ASN A 195 25.32 -22.64 8.94
N MET A 196 25.92 -22.47 10.12
CA MET A 196 27.30 -21.98 10.25
C MET A 196 28.32 -22.92 9.58
N TYR A 197 28.17 -24.24 9.74
CA TYR A 197 29.10 -25.20 9.15
C TYR A 197 28.91 -25.38 7.65
N LYS A 198 27.70 -25.25 7.10
CA LYS A 198 27.49 -25.29 5.65
C LYS A 198 28.12 -24.07 4.97
N HIS A 199 27.85 -22.88 5.50
CA HIS A 199 28.29 -21.63 4.89
C HIS A 199 27.86 -21.57 3.40
N ASN A 200 28.72 -21.01 2.54
CA ASN A 200 28.57 -20.96 1.08
C ASN A 200 29.02 -22.23 0.35
N TYR A 201 29.11 -23.38 1.03
CA TYR A 201 29.41 -24.64 0.37
C TYR A 201 28.26 -25.03 -0.58
N ASP A 202 28.61 -25.38 -1.81
CA ASP A 202 27.69 -25.64 -2.92
C ASP A 202 27.81 -27.05 -3.53
N GLY A 203 28.67 -27.90 -2.97
CA GLY A 203 28.75 -29.32 -3.32
C GLY A 203 27.50 -30.10 -2.89
N GLU A 204 27.28 -31.25 -3.53
CA GLU A 204 26.10 -32.10 -3.29
C GLU A 204 26.16 -32.83 -1.93
N ASP A 205 27.37 -33.09 -1.45
CA ASP A 205 27.76 -33.69 -0.17
C ASP A 205 27.74 -32.70 0.99
N TRP A 206 26.98 -31.60 0.89
CA TRP A 206 26.97 -30.54 1.92
C TRP A 206 26.62 -31.05 3.34
N ARG A 207 25.91 -32.19 3.45
CA ARG A 207 25.63 -32.85 4.73
C ARG A 207 26.88 -33.42 5.37
N ASP A 208 27.73 -34.06 4.58
CA ASP A 208 28.99 -34.66 5.02
C ASP A 208 29.96 -33.56 5.45
N VAL A 209 30.04 -32.49 4.67
CA VAL A 209 30.80 -31.28 5.03
C VAL A 209 30.36 -30.67 6.37
N ILE A 210 29.05 -30.63 6.66
CA ILE A 210 28.56 -30.18 7.97
C ILE A 210 29.04 -31.13 9.08
N ALA A 211 28.96 -32.44 8.87
CA ALA A 211 29.36 -33.45 9.85
C ALA A 211 30.86 -33.35 10.16
N ASP A 212 31.69 -33.27 9.13
CA ASP A 212 33.15 -33.15 9.23
C ASP A 212 33.57 -31.87 9.94
N ARG A 213 32.98 -30.73 9.55
CA ARG A 213 33.25 -29.44 10.20
C ARG A 213 32.79 -29.43 11.66
N LYS A 214 31.69 -30.12 12.00
CA LYS A 214 31.27 -30.35 13.39
C LYS A 214 32.31 -31.15 14.17
N MET A 215 32.76 -32.27 13.63
CA MET A 215 33.74 -33.15 14.27
C MET A 215 35.07 -32.41 14.49
N ALA A 216 35.56 -31.70 13.47
CA ALA A 216 36.76 -30.88 13.55
C ALA A 216 36.65 -29.79 14.64
N HIS A 217 35.51 -29.09 14.71
CA HIS A 217 35.27 -28.09 15.74
C HIS A 217 35.23 -28.70 17.15
N ALA A 218 34.60 -29.87 17.33
CA ALA A 218 34.58 -30.57 18.62
C ALA A 218 35.99 -31.02 19.06
N LYS A 219 36.79 -31.56 18.14
CA LYS A 219 38.20 -31.93 18.39
C LYS A 219 39.03 -30.73 18.86
N ARG A 220 38.91 -29.58 18.16
CA ARG A 220 39.59 -28.33 18.54
C ARG A 220 39.22 -27.87 19.95
N ARG A 221 37.95 -27.97 20.34
CA ARG A 221 37.50 -27.61 21.69
C ARG A 221 38.07 -28.52 22.77
N ARG A 222 38.12 -29.83 22.54
CA ARG A 222 38.72 -30.81 23.48
C ARG A 222 40.21 -30.56 23.68
N ASN A 223 40.94 -30.33 22.60
CA ASN A 223 42.38 -30.05 22.68
C ASN A 223 42.67 -28.74 23.41
N ARG A 224 41.80 -27.72 23.24
CA ARG A 224 41.94 -26.45 23.98
C ARG A 224 41.72 -26.64 25.47
N SER A 225 40.69 -27.39 25.89
CA SER A 225 40.44 -27.64 27.32
C SER A 225 41.57 -28.41 28.00
N GLN A 226 42.20 -29.35 27.28
CA GLN A 226 43.35 -30.13 27.78
C GLN A 226 44.64 -29.29 27.91
N ARG A 227 44.73 -28.13 27.26
CA ARG A 227 45.90 -27.22 27.38
C ARG A 227 45.74 -26.19 28.48
N THR A 228 44.52 -25.97 28.96
CA THR A 228 44.18 -24.90 29.90
C THR A 228 43.80 -25.40 31.30
N GLY A 229 43.71 -26.72 31.48
CA GLY A 229 43.48 -27.38 32.77
C GLY A 229 44.69 -28.22 33.12
#